data_AF-A0A0W0UJ10-F1
#
_entry.id   AF-A0A0W0UJ10-F1
#
_cell.length_a   1.000
_cell.length_b   1.000
_cell.length_c   1.000
_cell.angle_alpha   90.00
_cell.angle_beta   90.00
_cell.angle_gamma   90.00
#
_symmetry.space_group_name_H-M   'P 1'
#
loop_
_entity.id
_entity.type
_entity.pdbx_description
1 polymer ?
#
loop_
_entity_poly.entity_id
_entity_poly.type
_entity_poly.pdbx_seq_one_letter_code
_entity_poly.pdbx_strand_id
1 'polypeptide(L)'
;MKKSQTNTWVGKKSGATVIEIILTIMLLVLLVAIVVSIYLHINWKKSPETIKENKDILRLENAMRFYKLDNGFYPSNTQGLEALLKKPVTEPIPQHWTRYLKKIPKDPWGVAYHYSNPGRFHAIEIYSCGPTGKQNPWVKLKHWLTSNPKINCKS
;
A
#
# COMPACT_ATOMS: atom_id res chain seq x y z
N MET A 1 -55.11 7.27 -59.19
CA MET A 1 -53.65 7.07 -59.36
C MET A 1 -52.92 8.11 -58.51
N LYS A 2 -52.32 7.74 -57.37
CA LYS A 2 -51.51 8.63 -56.51
C LYS A 2 -50.03 8.42 -56.84
N LYS A 3 -49.33 9.46 -57.31
CA LYS A 3 -47.88 9.42 -57.52
C LYS A 3 -47.18 9.51 -56.16
N SER A 4 -46.45 8.46 -55.80
CA SER A 4 -45.54 8.43 -54.66
C SER A 4 -44.33 9.31 -54.99
N GLN A 5 -44.13 10.39 -54.24
CA GLN A 5 -42.91 11.19 -54.30
C GLN A 5 -41.98 10.74 -53.16
N THR A 6 -40.86 10.11 -53.52
CA THR A 6 -39.80 9.73 -52.59
C THR A 6 -38.77 10.85 -52.52
N ASN A 7 -38.76 11.59 -51.41
CA ASN A 7 -37.78 12.64 -51.15
C ASN A 7 -36.43 12.00 -50.77
N THR A 8 -35.52 11.86 -51.72
CA THR A 8 -34.13 11.47 -51.44
C THR A 8 -33.32 12.71 -51.07
N TRP A 9 -33.06 12.90 -49.78
CA TRP A 9 -32.13 13.91 -49.28
C TRP A 9 -30.71 13.54 -49.69
N VAL A 10 -30.26 14.02 -50.85
CA VAL A 10 -28.84 13.95 -51.22
C VAL A 10 -28.10 15.00 -50.40
N GLY A 11 -27.58 14.59 -49.24
CA GLY A 11 -26.68 15.40 -48.43
C GLY A 11 -25.44 15.79 -49.22
N LYS A 12 -25.11 17.08 -49.26
CA LYS A 12 -23.91 17.60 -49.91
C LYS A 12 -22.68 17.00 -49.22
N LYS A 13 -21.87 16.23 -49.94
CA LYS A 13 -20.60 15.71 -49.41
C LYS A 13 -19.60 16.87 -49.34
N SER A 14 -19.47 17.49 -48.17
CA SER A 14 -18.38 18.43 -47.88
C SER A 14 -17.10 17.64 -47.63
N GLY A 15 -16.02 17.96 -48.34
CA GLY A 15 -14.69 17.39 -48.09
C GLY A 15 -14.10 17.94 -46.79
N ALA A 16 -13.45 17.07 -46.00
CA ALA A 16 -12.76 17.48 -44.78
C ALA A 16 -11.62 18.44 -45.12
N THR A 17 -11.45 19.47 -44.30
CA THR A 17 -10.35 20.43 -44.46
C THR A 17 -9.09 19.92 -43.77
N VAL A 18 -7.90 20.30 -44.25
CA VAL A 18 -6.62 19.91 -43.63
C VAL A 18 -6.54 20.37 -42.16
N ILE A 19 -7.10 21.54 -41.87
CA ILE A 19 -7.11 22.11 -40.51
C ILE A 19 -7.96 21.27 -39.54
N GLU A 20 -9.07 20.70 -40.01
CA GLU A 20 -9.95 19.86 -39.20
C GLU A 20 -9.26 18.55 -38.80
N ILE A 21 -8.48 17.96 -39.70
CA ILE A 21 -7.69 16.75 -39.42
C ILE A 21 -6.61 17.05 -38.37
N ILE A 22 -5.92 18.18 -38.48
CA ILE A 22 -4.88 18.58 -37.50
C ILE A 22 -5.48 18.82 -36.12
N LEU A 23 -6.57 19.58 -36.03
CA LEU A 23 -7.25 19.84 -34.75
C LEU A 23 -7.75 18.55 -34.10
N THR A 24 -8.26 17.62 -34.91
CA THR A 24 -8.73 16.32 -34.42
C THR A 24 -7.59 15.50 -33.83
N ILE A 25 -6.44 15.42 -34.51
CA ILE A 25 -5.27 14.68 -33.99
C ILE A 25 -4.77 15.30 -32.68
N MET A 26 -4.71 16.62 -32.60
CA MET A 26 -4.31 17.33 -31.37
C MET A 26 -5.25 16.99 -30.21
N LEU A 27 -6.56 17.02 -30.43
CA LEU A 27 -7.56 16.64 -29.42
C LEU A 27 -7.44 15.16 -29.04
N LEU A 28 -7.22 14.27 -30.00
CA LEU A 28 -7.06 12.83 -29.73
C LEU A 28 -5.84 12.55 -28.85
N VAL A 29 -4.70 13.19 -29.10
CA VAL A 29 -3.50 13.04 -28.25
C VAL A 29 -3.78 13.50 -26.83
N LEU A 30 -4.46 14.64 -26.65
CA LEU A 30 -4.85 15.14 -25.33
C LEU A 30 -5.79 14.17 -24.60
N LEU A 31 -6.80 13.63 -25.30
CA LEU A 31 -7.74 12.67 -24.72
C LEU A 31 -7.04 11.36 -24.32
N VAL A 32 -6.13 10.85 -25.14
CA VAL A 32 -5.36 9.64 -24.82
C VAL A 32 -4.54 9.81 -23.54
N ALA A 33 -3.87 10.95 -23.35
CA ALA A 33 -3.09 11.23 -22.14
C ALA A 33 -3.95 11.18 -20.85
N ILE A 34 -5.17 11.71 -20.92
CA ILE A 34 -6.12 11.70 -19.81
C ILE A 34 -6.59 10.26 -19.52
N VAL A 35 -6.96 9.51 -20.55
CA VAL A 35 -7.44 8.12 -20.41
C VAL A 35 -6.37 7.22 -19.77
N VAL A 36 -5.12 7.32 -20.22
CA VAL A 36 -4.00 6.54 -19.65
C VAL A 36 -3.82 6.86 -18.16
N SER A 37 -3.86 8.14 -17.79
CA SER A 37 -3.71 8.56 -16.39
C SER A 37 -4.83 8.03 -15.50
N ILE A 38 -6.07 8.08 -15.98
CA ILE A 38 -7.25 7.56 -15.26
C ILE A 38 -7.17 6.03 -15.12
N TYR A 39 -6.80 5.33 -16.20
CA TYR A 39 -6.68 3.87 -16.21
C TYR A 39 -5.65 3.36 -15.19
N LEU A 40 -4.47 4.01 -15.13
CA LEU A 40 -3.45 3.68 -14.13
C LEU A 40 -3.94 3.94 -12.71
N HIS A 41 -4.63 5.07 -12.47
CA HIS A 41 -5.15 5.40 -11.15
C HIS A 41 -6.22 4.43 -10.64
N ILE A 42 -7.10 3.94 -11.52
CA ILE A 42 -8.18 3.01 -11.15
C ILE A 42 -7.61 1.62 -10.84
N ASN A 43 -6.69 1.12 -11.67
CA ASN A 43 -6.16 -0.24 -11.55
C ASN A 43 -5.13 -0.42 -10.43
N TRP A 44 -4.55 0.67 -9.91
CA TRP A 44 -3.58 0.63 -8.83
C TRP A 44 -4.19 0.83 -7.44
N LYS A 45 -5.52 0.81 -7.32
CA LYS A 45 -6.18 0.86 -6.01
C LYS A 45 -5.85 -0.40 -5.22
N LYS A 46 -4.78 -0.32 -4.42
CA LYS A 46 -4.48 -1.24 -3.33
C LYS A 46 -5.73 -1.39 -2.47
N SER A 47 -6.01 -2.61 -2.01
CA SER A 47 -7.14 -2.85 -1.13
C SER A 47 -7.07 -1.91 0.08
N PRO A 48 -8.19 -1.39 0.58
CA PRO A 48 -8.18 -0.48 1.74
C PRO A 48 -7.49 -1.12 2.95
N GLU A 49 -7.57 -2.44 3.07
CA GLU A 49 -6.86 -3.26 4.06
C GLU A 49 -5.33 -3.12 3.92
N THR A 50 -4.76 -3.37 2.75
CA THR A 50 -3.30 -3.27 2.55
C THR A 50 -2.79 -1.85 2.76
N ILE A 51 -3.59 -0.82 2.43
CA ILE A 51 -3.22 0.58 2.72
C ILE A 51 -3.15 0.80 4.23
N LYS A 52 -4.14 0.30 4.98
CA LYS A 52 -4.18 0.41 6.43
C LYS A 52 -3.03 -0.35 7.09
N GLU A 53 -2.76 -1.59 6.67
CA GLU A 53 -1.63 -2.41 7.12
C GLU A 53 -0.31 -1.66 6.98
N ASN A 54 -0.02 -1.14 5.78
CA ASN A 54 1.23 -0.42 5.52
C ASN A 54 1.37 0.85 6.38
N LYS A 55 0.27 1.58 6.59
CA LYS A 55 0.27 2.78 7.45
C LYS A 55 0.54 2.43 8.91
N ASP A 56 -0.08 1.36 9.40
CA ASP A 56 0.11 0.90 10.77
C ASP A 56 1.53 0.39 11.00
N ILE A 57 2.10 -0.41 10.08
CA ILE A 57 3.49 -0.87 10.15
C ILE A 57 4.44 0.33 10.20
N LEU A 58 4.30 1.30 9.28
CA LEU A 58 5.15 2.49 9.27
C LEU A 58 5.08 3.28 10.59
N ARG A 59 3.87 3.37 11.18
CA ARG A 59 3.68 4.02 12.47
C ARG A 59 4.40 3.29 13.60
N LEU A 60 4.32 1.95 13.63
CA LEU A 60 5.01 1.12 14.61
C LEU A 60 6.53 1.22 14.45
N GLU A 61 7.04 1.18 13.22
CA GLU A 61 8.47 1.33 12.93
C GLU A 61 9.00 2.69 13.40
N ASN A 62 8.27 3.78 13.14
CA ASN A 62 8.64 5.11 13.60
C ASN A 62 8.66 5.19 15.13
N ALA A 63 7.66 4.61 15.81
CA ALA A 63 7.65 4.53 17.26
C ALA A 63 8.85 3.75 17.82
N MET A 64 9.24 2.64 17.18
CA MET A 64 10.45 1.90 17.54
C MET A 64 11.73 2.72 17.32
N ARG A 65 11.80 3.49 16.24
CA ARG A 65 12.93 4.40 15.99
C ARG A 65 13.06 5.45 17.08
N PHE A 66 11.95 6.05 17.53
CA PHE A 66 11.96 6.97 18.66
C PHE A 66 12.36 6.30 19.97
N TYR A 67 11.84 5.09 20.24
CA TYR A 67 12.28 4.31 21.40
C TYR A 67 13.81 4.12 21.41
N LYS A 68 14.39 3.74 20.27
CA LYS A 68 15.83 3.58 20.14
C LYS A 68 16.58 4.92 20.25
N LEU A 69 16.02 6.01 19.72
CA LEU A 69 16.62 7.34 19.83
C LEU A 69 16.79 7.72 21.31
N ASP A 70 15.76 7.51 22.12
CA ASP A 70 15.76 7.92 23.52
C ASP A 70 16.56 6.96 24.42
N ASN A 71 16.54 5.65 24.13
CA ASN A 71 17.10 4.61 25.01
C ASN A 71 18.40 3.98 24.47
N GLY A 72 18.78 4.26 23.23
CA GLY A 72 19.96 3.71 22.55
C GLY A 72 19.78 2.31 21.94
N PHE A 73 18.79 1.54 22.38
CA PHE A 73 18.52 0.17 21.91
C PHE A 73 17.05 -0.04 21.54
N TYR A 74 16.77 -1.06 20.72
CA TYR A 74 15.40 -1.51 20.47
C TYR A 74 14.93 -2.47 21.56
N PRO A 75 13.61 -2.58 21.82
CA PRO A 75 13.07 -3.56 22.73
C PRO A 75 13.47 -4.99 22.36
N SER A 76 13.58 -5.87 23.35
CA SER A 76 13.82 -7.30 23.10
C SER A 76 12.57 -7.99 22.52
N ASN A 77 12.72 -9.21 21.98
CA ASN A 77 11.58 -9.97 21.46
C ASN A 77 10.54 -10.31 22.54
N THR A 78 10.97 -10.48 23.79
CA THR A 78 10.09 -10.76 24.92
C THR A 78 9.30 -9.53 25.36
N GLN A 79 9.90 -8.34 25.25
CA GLN A 79 9.21 -7.07 25.48
C GLN A 79 8.27 -6.69 24.32
N GLY A 80 8.71 -6.95 23.08
CA GLY A 80 7.93 -6.79 21.87
C GLY A 80 7.35 -5.38 21.64
N LEU A 81 6.22 -5.32 20.96
CA LEU A 81 5.49 -4.07 20.70
C LEU A 81 4.89 -3.46 21.98
N GLU A 82 4.74 -4.24 23.05
CA GLU A 82 4.19 -3.75 24.31
C GLU A 82 5.07 -2.70 24.98
N ALA A 83 6.38 -2.75 24.74
CA ALA A 83 7.33 -1.74 25.20
C ALA A 83 7.05 -0.33 24.68
N LEU A 84 6.28 -0.19 23.59
CA LEU A 84 5.86 1.11 23.06
C LEU A 84 4.64 1.69 23.80
N LEU A 85 3.90 0.85 24.51
CA LEU A 85 2.67 1.22 25.20
C LEU A 85 2.89 1.36 26.71
N LYS A 86 3.67 0.45 27.31
CA LYS A 86 3.98 0.41 28.73
C LYS A 86 5.50 0.27 28.91
N LYS A 87 6.01 0.87 29.99
CA LYS A 87 7.43 0.75 30.33
C LYS A 87 7.75 -0.72 30.63
N PRO A 88 8.69 -1.35 29.92
CA PRO A 88 9.09 -2.72 30.22
C PRO A 88 9.85 -2.76 31.55
N VAL A 89 9.59 -3.83 32.30
CA VAL A 89 10.25 -4.13 33.58
C VAL A 89 11.33 -5.21 33.44
N THR A 90 11.37 -5.88 32.29
CA THR A 90 12.37 -6.89 31.96
C THR A 90 13.60 -6.24 31.34
N GLU A 91 14.77 -6.85 31.51
CA GLU A 91 15.99 -6.36 30.88
C GLU A 91 15.93 -6.53 29.35
N PRO A 92 16.42 -5.55 28.57
CA PRO A 92 17.02 -4.29 29.00
C PRO A 92 15.97 -3.24 29.44
N ILE A 93 16.17 -2.64 30.62
CA ILE A 93 15.23 -1.66 31.19
C ILE A 93 15.57 -0.26 30.67
N PRO A 94 14.63 0.43 29.97
CA PRO A 94 14.86 1.75 29.42
C PRO A 94 14.90 2.83 30.50
N GLN A 95 15.91 3.69 30.43
CA GLN A 95 16.08 4.82 31.36
C GLN A 95 15.19 6.00 30.96
N HIS A 96 15.16 6.37 29.67
CA HIS A 96 14.44 7.53 29.13
C HIS A 96 13.13 7.13 28.44
N TRP A 97 12.37 6.24 29.07
CA TRP A 97 11.13 5.75 28.48
C TRP A 97 10.01 6.79 28.54
N THR A 98 9.32 6.96 27.42
CA THR A 98 8.02 7.63 27.34
C THR A 98 7.00 6.75 26.62
N ARG A 99 5.73 7.12 26.67
CA ARG A 99 4.67 6.41 25.96
C ARG A 99 4.68 6.77 24.48
N TYR A 100 5.29 5.93 23.65
CA TYR A 100 5.40 6.13 22.19
C TYR A 100 4.08 5.87 21.43
N LEU A 101 3.20 5.04 21.98
CA LEU A 101 1.90 4.74 21.39
C LEU A 101 0.76 4.85 22.40
N LYS A 102 -0.37 5.41 21.94
CA LYS A 102 -1.62 5.42 22.72
C LYS A 102 -2.26 4.03 22.78
N LYS A 103 -2.25 3.31 21.66
CA LYS A 103 -2.74 1.93 21.51
C LYS A 103 -1.95 1.23 20.42
N ILE A 104 -1.80 -0.08 20.55
CA ILE A 104 -1.24 -0.91 19.47
C ILE A 104 -2.39 -1.20 18.50
N PRO A 105 -2.29 -0.79 17.22
CA PRO A 105 -3.29 -1.14 16.23
C PRO A 105 -3.26 -2.65 15.99
N LYS A 106 -4.42 -3.24 15.74
CA LYS A 106 -4.52 -4.57 15.13
C LYS A 106 -4.47 -4.41 13.62
N ASP A 107 -4.00 -5.43 12.94
CA ASP A 107 -4.02 -5.45 11.49
C ASP A 107 -5.47 -5.41 10.95
N PRO A 108 -5.67 -5.20 9.63
CA PRO A 108 -7.00 -5.15 9.04
C PRO A 108 -7.84 -6.41 9.25
N TRP A 109 -7.19 -7.54 9.55
CA TRP A 109 -7.81 -8.86 9.75
C TRP A 109 -7.96 -9.23 11.23
N GLY A 110 -7.67 -8.31 12.15
CA GLY A 110 -7.87 -8.47 13.59
C GLY A 110 -6.75 -9.20 14.32
N VAL A 111 -5.64 -9.51 13.64
CA VAL A 111 -4.46 -10.17 14.21
C VAL A 111 -3.47 -9.12 14.73
N ALA A 112 -2.72 -9.47 15.77
CA ALA A 112 -1.67 -8.61 16.29
C ALA A 112 -0.47 -8.57 15.33
N TYR A 113 0.21 -7.42 15.25
CA TYR A 113 1.47 -7.34 14.52
C TYR A 113 2.58 -8.10 15.25
N HIS A 114 3.45 -8.74 14.47
CA HIS A 114 4.62 -9.44 14.98
C HIS A 114 5.85 -8.54 14.90
N TYR A 115 6.74 -8.71 15.88
CA TYR A 115 7.99 -7.99 15.99
C TYR A 115 9.16 -8.97 16.08
N SER A 116 10.26 -8.65 15.38
CA SER A 116 11.51 -9.42 15.42
C SER A 116 12.70 -8.48 15.56
N ASN A 117 13.57 -8.79 16.51
CA ASN A 117 14.86 -8.17 16.76
C ASN A 117 15.90 -9.25 17.10
N PRO A 118 16.91 -9.50 16.24
CA PRO A 118 17.16 -8.81 14.98
C PRO A 118 16.09 -9.10 13.91
N GLY A 119 15.87 -8.13 13.02
CA GLY A 119 15.07 -8.34 11.82
C GLY A 119 15.86 -9.07 10.73
N ARG A 120 15.16 -9.62 9.71
CA ARG A 120 15.84 -10.39 8.66
C ARG A 120 16.56 -9.53 7.62
N PHE A 121 16.01 -8.37 7.32
CA PHE A 121 16.54 -7.44 6.31
C PHE A 121 17.00 -6.10 6.90
N HIS A 122 16.60 -5.82 8.14
CA HIS A 122 16.87 -4.58 8.84
C HIS A 122 17.13 -4.88 10.32
N ALA A 123 17.57 -3.89 11.09
CA ALA A 123 17.83 -4.06 12.53
C ALA A 123 16.62 -4.63 13.29
N ILE A 124 15.41 -4.21 12.90
CA ILE A 124 14.14 -4.75 13.40
C ILE A 124 13.20 -5.03 12.22
N GLU A 125 12.25 -5.93 12.41
CA GLU A 125 11.20 -6.23 11.43
C GLU A 125 9.84 -6.27 12.12
N ILE A 126 8.86 -5.59 11.52
CA ILE A 126 7.46 -5.60 11.95
C ILE A 126 6.62 -6.07 10.78
N TYR A 127 5.74 -7.05 11.00
CA TYR A 127 4.93 -7.63 9.93
C TYR A 127 3.56 -8.09 10.43
N SER A 128 2.58 -8.13 9.52
CA SER A 128 1.28 -8.77 9.71
C SER A 128 1.28 -10.15 9.05
N CYS A 129 0.51 -11.07 9.64
CA CYS A 129 0.29 -12.41 9.09
C CYS A 129 -0.82 -12.47 8.03
N GLY A 130 -1.52 -11.36 7.77
CA GLY A 130 -2.55 -11.27 6.74
C GLY A 130 -3.84 -12.06 7.03
N PRO A 131 -4.78 -12.10 6.05
CA PRO A 131 -6.11 -12.69 6.22
C PRO A 131 -6.12 -14.20 6.48
N THR A 132 -5.07 -14.93 6.09
CA THR A 132 -5.02 -16.39 6.17
C THR A 132 -4.03 -16.90 7.22
N GLY A 133 -3.45 -16.00 8.03
CA GLY A 133 -2.26 -16.33 8.84
C GLY A 133 -1.06 -16.77 7.97
N LYS A 134 -1.18 -16.63 6.64
CA LYS A 134 -0.13 -16.84 5.65
C LYS A 134 0.07 -15.52 4.94
N GLN A 135 1.33 -15.13 4.92
CA GLN A 135 1.87 -13.88 4.41
C GLN A 135 1.15 -13.29 3.19
N ASN A 136 1.04 -11.97 3.18
CA ASN A 136 0.52 -11.19 2.06
C ASN A 136 1.34 -11.45 0.75
N PRO A 137 0.70 -11.51 -0.44
CA PRO A 137 1.37 -11.79 -1.72
C PRO A 137 2.49 -10.82 -2.13
N TRP A 138 2.37 -9.54 -1.77
CA TRP A 138 3.41 -8.52 -1.97
C TRP A 138 4.66 -8.79 -1.13
N VAL A 139 4.53 -9.47 0.02
CA VAL A 139 5.70 -9.93 0.78
C VAL A 139 6.31 -11.17 0.15
N LYS A 140 5.49 -12.08 -0.40
CA LYS A 140 5.95 -13.26 -1.17
C LYS A 140 6.80 -12.85 -2.38
N LEU A 141 6.44 -11.76 -3.06
CA LEU A 141 7.15 -11.24 -4.23
C LEU A 141 8.52 -10.60 -3.91
N LYS A 142 8.77 -10.22 -2.65
CA LYS A 142 10.10 -9.79 -2.20
C LYS A 142 10.96 -10.98 -1.73
N HIS A 143 10.33 -12.11 -1.45
CA HIS A 143 10.92 -13.28 -0.77
C HIS A 143 11.58 -14.31 -1.71
N TRP A 144 11.17 -14.42 -2.99
CA TRP A 144 11.74 -15.41 -3.93
C TRP A 144 13.21 -15.19 -4.30
N LEU A 145 13.79 -14.03 -3.93
CA LEU A 145 15.19 -13.67 -4.16
C LEU A 145 16.11 -13.99 -2.98
N THR A 146 15.59 -14.51 -1.86
CA THR A 146 16.41 -14.84 -0.68
C THR A 146 15.98 -16.17 -0.07
N SER A 147 16.93 -17.07 0.19
CA SER A 147 16.73 -18.26 1.01
C SER A 147 16.45 -17.83 2.45
N ASN A 148 15.19 -17.61 2.83
CA ASN A 148 14.82 -17.17 4.18
C ASN A 148 13.77 -18.08 4.83
N PRO A 149 13.82 -18.25 6.17
CA PRO A 149 13.12 -19.28 6.91
C PRO A 149 11.62 -18.97 7.04
N LYS A 150 10.87 -20.05 7.27
CA LYS A 150 9.42 -20.07 7.47
C LYS A 150 9.02 -19.01 8.50
N ILE A 151 8.20 -18.05 8.09
CA ILE A 151 7.57 -17.11 9.02
C ILE A 151 6.55 -17.92 9.81
N ASN A 152 6.84 -18.10 11.08
CA ASN A 152 5.95 -18.83 11.96
C ASN A 152 4.83 -17.90 12.41
N CYS A 153 3.80 -17.77 11.58
CA CYS A 153 2.54 -17.12 11.93
C CYS A 153 1.62 -18.04 12.77
N LYS A 154 2.10 -19.23 13.19
CA LYS A 154 1.44 -19.96 14.27
C LYS A 154 1.98 -19.43 15.59
N SER A 155 1.05 -18.87 16.37
CA SER A 155 1.16 -18.71 17.81
C SER A 155 1.81 -19.93 18.47
#